data_AF-A0A662BHN1-F1
#
_entry.id   AF-A0A662BHN1-F1
#
_cell.length_a   1.000
_cell.length_b   1.000
_cell.length_c   1.000
_cell.angle_alpha   90.00
_cell.angle_beta   90.00
_cell.angle_gamma   90.00
#
_symmetry.space_group_name_H-M   'P 1'
#
loop_
_entity.id
_entity.type
_entity.pdbx_description
1 polymer ?
#
loop_
_entity_poly.entity_id
_entity_poly.type
_entity_poly.pdbx_seq_one_letter_code
_entity_poly.pdbx_strand_id
1 'polypeptide(L)'
;MNLFMPKKKELILAILIGLIISSCTKETTNQSHKLTNRKFQGIPSIAISNEGRLWAIWYAGITPGEDENNYVVVSTSGDNGKSWTEKLIIDPDGKGPIRAFDPELWIDPEGKLWVFWAETIGHDGASAGLWAKTNSNPDKEDSKW
;
A
#
# COMPACT_ATOMS: atom_id res chain seq x y z
N MET A 1 29.59 -10.75 -62.77
CA MET A 1 29.50 -11.75 -61.68
C MET A 1 29.73 -11.03 -60.37
N ASN A 2 28.92 -11.35 -59.36
CA ASN A 2 28.81 -10.79 -57.99
C ASN A 2 27.85 -9.60 -57.78
N LEU A 3 26.67 -9.98 -57.27
CA LEU A 3 25.76 -9.17 -56.43
C LEU A 3 26.53 -8.53 -55.27
N PHE A 4 26.13 -7.33 -54.83
CA PHE A 4 25.87 -7.05 -53.40
C PHE A 4 25.04 -5.77 -53.25
N MET A 5 23.84 -5.90 -52.65
CA MET A 5 22.97 -4.81 -52.19
C MET A 5 23.54 -4.15 -50.93
N PRO A 6 23.32 -2.83 -50.71
CA PRO A 6 23.66 -2.16 -49.45
C PRO A 6 22.67 -2.51 -48.32
N LYS A 7 23.22 -2.76 -47.11
CA LYS A 7 22.53 -3.23 -45.90
C LYS A 7 21.74 -2.11 -45.19
N LYS A 8 20.50 -2.42 -44.81
CA LYS A 8 19.62 -1.74 -43.85
C LYS A 8 20.38 -1.24 -42.60
N LYS A 9 20.53 0.08 -42.42
CA LYS A 9 20.99 0.68 -41.14
C LYS A 9 20.28 1.99 -40.74
N GLU A 10 19.13 2.30 -41.34
CA GLU A 10 18.42 3.58 -41.09
C GLU A 10 17.14 3.47 -40.24
N LEU A 11 16.94 2.40 -39.45
CA LEU A 11 15.65 2.20 -38.75
C LEU A 11 15.78 1.79 -37.27
N ILE A 12 16.76 2.33 -36.55
CA ILE A 12 16.90 2.12 -35.10
C ILE A 12 17.29 3.43 -34.42
N LEU A 13 16.38 4.42 -34.44
CA LEU A 13 16.51 5.58 -33.53
C LEU A 13 15.18 6.15 -33.04
N ALA A 14 14.04 5.74 -33.59
CA ALA A 14 12.72 6.23 -33.16
C ALA A 14 12.02 5.36 -32.08
N ILE A 15 12.60 4.23 -31.65
CA ILE A 15 11.98 3.32 -30.67
C ILE A 15 12.42 3.64 -29.22
N LEU A 16 13.43 4.50 -29.03
CA LEU A 16 14.03 4.71 -27.70
C LEU A 16 13.39 5.82 -26.84
N ILE A 17 12.36 6.54 -27.33
CA ILE A 17 11.71 7.63 -26.57
C ILE A 17 10.31 7.23 -26.06
N GLY A 18 9.74 6.12 -26.54
CA GLY A 18 8.41 5.63 -26.11
C GLY A 18 8.41 4.58 -25.00
N LEU A 19 9.59 4.23 -24.47
CA LEU A 19 9.79 3.21 -23.43
C LEU A 19 10.08 3.81 -22.04
N ILE A 20 9.53 5.00 -21.74
CA ILE A 20 9.20 5.33 -20.35
C ILE A 20 7.89 4.61 -20.06
N ILE A 21 8.06 3.31 -19.90
CA ILE A 21 7.07 2.34 -19.48
C ILE A 21 6.36 2.96 -18.29
N SER A 22 5.08 3.26 -18.48
CA SER A 22 4.06 3.18 -17.46
C SER A 22 4.49 2.08 -16.51
N SER A 23 4.99 2.46 -15.33
CA SER A 23 5.08 1.55 -14.20
C SER A 23 3.64 1.12 -13.97
N CYS A 24 3.26 0.03 -14.64
CA CYS A 24 2.12 -0.76 -14.28
C CYS A 24 2.48 -1.17 -12.86
N THR A 25 1.88 -0.47 -11.90
CA THR A 25 1.82 -0.88 -10.52
C THR A 25 1.34 -2.32 -10.56
N LYS A 26 2.30 -3.26 -10.50
CA LYS A 26 1.97 -4.62 -10.10
C LYS A 26 1.46 -4.43 -8.69
N GLU A 27 0.14 -4.37 -8.54
CA GLU A 27 -0.52 -4.74 -7.30
C GLU A 27 0.01 -6.12 -6.97
N THR A 28 1.08 -6.13 -6.20
CA THR A 28 1.64 -7.35 -5.65
C THR A 28 0.70 -7.64 -4.51
N THR A 29 -0.43 -8.28 -4.81
CA THR A 29 -1.15 -9.05 -3.80
C THR A 29 -0.20 -10.17 -3.42
N ASN A 30 0.75 -9.83 -2.54
CA ASN A 30 1.69 -10.76 -1.97
C ASN A 30 0.84 -11.86 -1.37
N GLN A 31 1.06 -13.12 -1.77
CA GLN A 31 0.15 -14.20 -1.37
C GLN A 31 -0.01 -14.30 0.15
N SER A 32 0.94 -13.76 0.92
CA SER A 32 0.90 -13.63 2.38
C SER A 32 -0.28 -12.82 2.90
N HIS A 33 -0.74 -11.76 2.22
CA HIS A 33 -1.73 -10.82 2.77
C HIS A 33 -3.19 -11.20 2.55
N LYS A 34 -3.45 -12.38 1.94
CA LYS A 34 -4.81 -12.91 1.79
C LYS A 34 -5.51 -13.02 3.14
N LEU A 35 -6.80 -12.69 3.19
CA LEU A 35 -7.62 -12.79 4.41
C LEU A 35 -7.49 -14.15 5.11
N THR A 36 -7.47 -15.25 4.35
CA THR A 36 -7.36 -16.62 4.88
C THR A 36 -6.03 -16.93 5.58
N ASN A 37 -5.01 -16.11 5.36
CA ASN A 37 -3.69 -16.30 5.96
C ASN A 37 -3.52 -15.52 7.27
N ARG A 38 -4.45 -14.62 7.59
CA ARG A 38 -4.39 -13.83 8.83
C ARG A 38 -4.68 -14.71 10.04
N LYS A 39 -3.73 -14.76 10.96
CA LYS A 39 -3.86 -15.46 12.25
C LYS A 39 -3.92 -14.51 13.44
N PHE A 40 -3.57 -13.24 13.22
CA PHE A 40 -3.66 -12.16 14.21
C PHE A 40 -4.22 -10.90 13.56
N GLN A 41 -5.05 -10.16 14.30
CA GLN A 41 -5.52 -8.82 13.97
C GLN A 41 -5.74 -8.01 15.26
N GLY A 42 -5.43 -6.70 15.25
CA GLY A 42 -5.58 -5.86 16.44
C GLY A 42 -5.30 -4.38 16.21
N ILE A 43 -5.46 -3.59 17.27
CA ILE A 43 -5.13 -2.15 17.35
C ILE A 43 -5.80 -1.36 16.22
N PRO A 44 -7.16 -1.33 16.18
CA PRO A 44 -7.86 -0.63 15.13
C PRO A 44 -7.99 0.86 15.40
N SER A 45 -8.00 1.66 14.33
CA SER A 45 -8.50 3.04 14.32
C SER A 45 -9.51 3.21 13.18
N ILE A 46 -10.42 4.18 13.33
CA ILE A 46 -11.49 4.48 12.36
C ILE A 46 -11.61 6.00 12.18
N ALA A 47 -11.84 6.42 10.93
CA ALA A 47 -12.15 7.80 10.59
C ALA A 47 -13.30 7.86 9.58
N ILE A 48 -14.00 8.99 9.55
CA ILE A 48 -15.12 9.24 8.64
C ILE A 48 -14.81 10.49 7.85
N SER A 49 -14.80 10.40 6.51
CA SER A 49 -14.59 11.54 5.64
C SER A 49 -15.79 12.49 5.62
N ASN A 50 -15.64 13.65 4.98
CA ASN A 50 -16.66 14.70 4.97
C ASN A 50 -17.99 14.27 4.32
N GLU A 51 -17.96 13.44 3.28
CA GLU A 51 -19.18 12.89 2.64
C GLU A 51 -19.64 11.56 3.26
N GLY A 52 -19.03 11.14 4.38
CA GLY A 52 -19.49 9.98 5.18
C GLY A 52 -18.88 8.63 4.79
N ARG A 53 -17.84 8.59 3.94
CA ARG A 53 -17.11 7.35 3.67
C ARG A 53 -16.30 6.94 4.91
N LEU A 54 -16.44 5.67 5.30
CA LEU A 54 -15.73 5.11 6.44
C LEU A 54 -14.34 4.63 6.01
N TRP A 55 -13.36 4.85 6.88
CA TRP A 55 -12.01 4.33 6.75
C TRP A 55 -11.62 3.63 8.04
N ALA A 56 -11.05 2.44 7.93
CA ALA A 56 -10.55 1.66 9.06
C ALA A 56 -9.11 1.24 8.80
N ILE A 57 -8.31 1.21 9.86
CA ILE A 57 -6.92 0.75 9.85
C ILE A 57 -6.69 -0.21 11.01
N TRP A 58 -5.87 -1.26 10.83
CA TRP A 58 -5.55 -2.24 11.88
C TRP A 58 -4.28 -3.04 11.55
N TYR A 59 -3.77 -3.79 12.53
CA TYR A 59 -2.73 -4.80 12.33
C TYR A 59 -3.29 -6.06 11.69
N ALA A 60 -2.49 -6.71 10.87
CA ALA A 60 -2.67 -8.11 10.56
C ALA A 60 -1.32 -8.84 10.60
N GLY A 61 -1.36 -10.15 10.84
CA GLY A 61 -0.18 -10.99 10.88
C GLY A 61 -0.49 -12.41 10.41
N ILE A 62 0.52 -13.09 9.85
CA ILE A 62 0.43 -14.49 9.41
C ILE A 62 0.67 -15.50 10.56
N THR A 63 1.02 -14.98 11.73
CA THR A 63 1.28 -15.69 12.98
C THR A 63 0.17 -15.38 14.01
N PRO A 64 -0.03 -16.23 15.05
CA PRO A 64 -1.17 -16.11 15.97
C PRO A 64 -1.12 -14.95 16.95
N GLY A 65 -0.08 -14.11 16.91
CA GLY A 65 0.12 -13.02 17.84
C GLY A 65 0.89 -11.87 17.21
N GLU A 66 1.11 -10.84 18.01
CA GLU A 66 1.90 -9.69 17.60
C GLU A 66 3.38 -10.08 17.52
N ASP A 67 3.98 -10.01 16.34
CA ASP A 67 5.41 -10.29 16.14
C ASP A 67 6.02 -9.51 14.96
N GLU A 68 7.22 -9.91 14.50
CA GLU A 68 7.91 -9.30 13.36
C GLU A 68 7.14 -9.40 12.03
N ASN A 69 6.15 -10.30 11.92
CA ASN A 69 5.36 -10.51 10.71
C ASN A 69 4.15 -9.56 10.60
N ASN A 70 4.06 -8.57 11.49
CA ASN A 70 2.98 -7.59 11.47
C ASN A 70 3.08 -6.65 10.28
N TYR A 71 1.92 -6.46 9.63
CA TYR A 71 1.69 -5.45 8.62
C TYR A 71 0.41 -4.67 8.95
N VAL A 72 0.26 -3.49 8.37
CA VAL A 72 -0.93 -2.65 8.56
C VAL A 72 -1.84 -2.73 7.34
N VAL A 73 -3.15 -2.78 7.58
CA VAL A 73 -4.20 -2.85 6.55
C VAL A 73 -5.06 -1.60 6.64
N VAL A 74 -5.29 -0.93 5.51
CA VAL A 74 -6.28 0.15 5.37
C VAL A 74 -7.45 -0.33 4.52
N SER A 75 -8.67 -0.14 5.01
CA SER A 75 -9.91 -0.50 4.32
C SER A 75 -10.91 0.64 4.35
N THR A 76 -11.81 0.66 3.36
CA THR A 76 -12.86 1.67 3.25
C THR A 76 -14.22 1.05 2.98
N SER A 77 -15.28 1.75 3.41
CA SER A 77 -16.66 1.46 3.09
C SER A 77 -17.39 2.72 2.63
N GLY A 78 -18.03 2.64 1.47
CA GLY A 78 -18.88 3.71 0.91
C GLY A 78 -20.37 3.50 1.12
N ASP A 79 -20.76 2.45 1.83
CA ASP A 79 -22.15 2.00 1.96
C ASP A 79 -22.59 1.84 3.43
N ASN A 80 -22.10 2.74 4.28
CA ASN A 80 -22.35 2.76 5.73
C ASN A 80 -21.92 1.47 6.44
N GLY A 81 -20.77 0.90 6.03
CA GLY A 81 -20.16 -0.25 6.69
C GLY A 81 -20.75 -1.61 6.28
N LYS A 82 -21.59 -1.67 5.24
CA LYS A 82 -22.19 -2.93 4.77
C LYS A 82 -21.19 -3.79 4.00
N SER A 83 -20.32 -3.14 3.22
CA SER A 83 -19.20 -3.78 2.53
C SER A 83 -17.91 -2.99 2.72
N TRP A 84 -16.78 -3.70 2.71
CA TRP A 84 -15.45 -3.16 2.97
C TRP A 84 -14.47 -3.65 1.92
N THR A 85 -13.63 -2.74 1.45
CA THR A 85 -12.58 -3.03 0.47
C THR A 85 -11.23 -2.61 1.04
N GLU A 86 -10.29 -3.55 1.11
CA GLU A 86 -8.90 -3.25 1.47
C GLU A 86 -8.22 -2.47 0.34
N LYS A 87 -7.67 -1.30 0.66
CA LYS A 87 -7.09 -0.35 -0.29
C LYS A 87 -5.58 -0.22 -0.21
N LEU A 88 -5.02 -0.49 0.96
CA LEU A 88 -3.59 -0.39 1.17
C LEU A 88 -3.13 -1.46 2.16
N ILE A 89 -2.02 -2.11 1.82
CA ILE A 89 -1.24 -2.92 2.74
C ILE A 89 0.09 -2.19 2.93
N ILE A 90 0.47 -2.00 4.19
CA ILE A 90 1.75 -1.43 4.59
C ILE A 90 2.55 -2.56 5.23
N ASP A 91 3.47 -3.10 4.43
CA ASP A 91 4.39 -4.17 4.80
C ASP A 91 5.78 -3.73 4.30
N PRO A 92 6.66 -3.23 5.20
CA PRO A 92 7.86 -2.51 4.79
C PRO A 92 8.90 -3.40 4.12
N ASP A 93 9.00 -4.68 4.49
CA ASP A 93 10.01 -5.59 3.94
C ASP A 93 9.56 -7.07 3.76
N GLY A 94 8.28 -7.38 3.98
CA GLY A 94 7.69 -8.68 3.69
C GLY A 94 8.09 -9.77 4.68
N LYS A 95 9.23 -10.42 4.41
CA LYS A 95 9.80 -11.47 5.28
C LYS A 95 11.06 -10.99 6.01
N GLY A 96 11.37 -9.69 5.90
CA GLY A 96 12.51 -9.13 6.58
C GLY A 96 12.18 -8.85 8.06
N PRO A 97 13.10 -8.21 8.77
CA PRO A 97 12.98 -7.98 10.20
C PRO A 97 12.15 -6.74 10.58
N ILE A 98 11.69 -5.93 9.62
CA ILE A 98 10.96 -4.69 9.86
C ILE A 98 9.46 -4.99 9.90
N ARG A 99 8.82 -4.63 11.01
CA ARG A 99 7.36 -4.75 11.16
C ARG A 99 6.69 -3.39 11.10
N ALA A 100 5.45 -3.33 10.62
CA ALA A 100 4.60 -2.14 10.76
C ALA A 100 3.62 -2.30 11.93
N PHE A 101 3.43 -1.24 12.72
CA PHE A 101 2.61 -1.24 13.92
C PHE A 101 2.09 0.18 14.28
N ASP A 102 1.44 0.29 15.43
CA ASP A 102 0.56 1.34 15.98
C ASP A 102 -0.05 2.31 14.94
N PRO A 103 -0.98 1.87 14.06
CA PRO A 103 -1.57 2.75 13.07
C PRO A 103 -2.67 3.63 13.65
N GLU A 104 -2.81 4.81 13.05
CA GLU A 104 -3.86 5.75 13.40
C GLU A 104 -4.40 6.43 12.12
N LEU A 105 -5.70 6.69 12.10
CA LEU A 105 -6.34 7.52 11.08
C LEU A 105 -6.71 8.88 11.64
N TRP A 106 -6.57 9.91 10.81
CA TRP A 106 -7.05 11.25 11.13
C TRP A 106 -7.58 11.93 9.87
N ILE A 107 -8.72 12.62 9.98
CA ILE A 107 -9.19 13.54 8.95
C ILE A 107 -8.77 14.95 9.39
N ASP A 108 -7.91 15.58 8.62
CA ASP A 108 -7.46 16.94 8.91
C ASP A 108 -8.56 17.98 8.62
N PRO A 109 -8.40 19.24 9.09
CA PRO A 109 -9.38 20.29 8.86
C PRO A 109 -9.66 20.59 7.37
N GLU A 110 -8.71 20.29 6.49
CA GLU A 110 -8.85 20.42 5.03
C GLU A 110 -9.56 19.21 4.37
N GLY A 111 -9.92 18.19 5.16
CA GLY A 111 -10.64 17.00 4.70
C GLY A 111 -9.74 15.92 4.11
N LYS A 112 -8.42 16.00 4.31
CA LYS A 112 -7.46 14.96 3.90
C LYS A 112 -7.47 13.83 4.92
N LEU A 113 -7.46 12.60 4.45
CA LEU A 113 -7.19 11.45 5.30
C LEU A 113 -5.69 11.31 5.49
N TRP A 114 -5.25 11.30 6.74
CA TRP A 114 -3.93 10.91 7.18
C TRP A 114 -3.95 9.47 7.68
N VAL A 115 -2.95 8.72 7.25
CA VAL A 115 -2.64 7.35 7.69
C VAL A 115 -1.27 7.40 8.33
N PHE A 116 -1.21 7.15 9.63
CA PHE A 116 0.04 7.04 10.38
C PHE A 116 0.32 5.58 10.72
N TRP A 117 1.60 5.22 10.82
CA TRP A 117 2.06 3.94 11.37
C TRP A 117 3.50 4.06 11.85
N ALA A 118 3.87 3.23 12.83
CA ALA A 118 5.25 3.02 13.23
C ALA A 118 5.85 1.82 12.51
N GLU A 119 7.16 1.83 12.35
CA GLU A 119 7.96 0.68 11.90
C GLU A 119 9.16 0.50 12.82
N THR A 120 9.57 -0.74 13.04
CA THR A 120 10.72 -1.07 13.90
C THR A 120 11.37 -2.39 13.50
N ILE A 121 12.64 -2.56 13.85
CA ILE A 121 13.30 -3.86 13.93
C ILE A 121 13.14 -4.39 15.36
N GLY A 122 12.55 -5.58 15.53
CA GLY A 122 12.32 -6.19 16.84
C GLY A 122 11.27 -5.46 17.70
N HIS A 123 11.01 -5.95 18.91
CA HIS A 123 9.96 -5.42 19.80
C HIS A 123 10.42 -4.33 20.78
N ASP A 124 11.73 -4.14 20.94
CA ASP A 124 12.28 -3.23 21.95
C ASP A 124 12.28 -1.75 21.51
N GLY A 125 11.95 -1.47 20.25
CA GLY A 125 11.85 -0.12 19.71
C GLY A 125 13.20 0.59 19.58
N ALA A 126 14.33 -0.12 19.70
CA ALA A 126 15.66 0.49 19.64
C ALA A 126 15.98 1.12 18.27
N SER A 127 15.26 0.70 17.22
CA SER A 127 15.32 1.29 15.88
C SER A 127 13.91 1.40 15.33
N ALA A 128 13.21 2.46 15.72
CA ALA A 128 11.83 2.74 15.33
C ALA A 128 11.68 4.13 14.70
N GLY A 129 10.62 4.30 13.92
CA GLY A 129 10.22 5.60 13.36
C GLY A 129 8.69 5.76 13.30
N LEU A 130 8.25 6.93 12.85
CA LEU A 130 6.86 7.23 12.53
C LEU A 130 6.77 7.64 11.07
N TRP A 131 5.84 7.03 10.34
CA TRP A 131 5.56 7.30 8.94
C TRP A 131 4.14 7.81 8.77
N ALA A 132 3.93 8.50 7.66
CA ALA A 132 2.61 8.99 7.29
C ALA A 132 2.40 8.90 5.77
N LYS A 133 1.16 8.65 5.39
CA LYS A 133 0.65 8.78 4.02
C LYS A 133 -0.65 9.55 4.06
N THR A 134 -0.99 10.21 2.96
CA THR A 134 -2.20 11.03 2.92
C THR A 134 -3.01 10.80 1.67
N ASN A 135 -4.33 10.81 1.81
CA ASN A 135 -5.27 10.76 0.70
C ASN A 135 -6.05 12.07 0.63
N SER A 136 -5.88 12.81 -0.47
CA SER A 136 -6.47 14.14 -0.68
C SER A 136 -7.94 14.11 -1.10
N ASN A 137 -8.52 12.95 -1.37
CA ASN A 137 -9.94 12.83 -1.70
C ASN A 137 -10.52 11.55 -1.08
N PRO A 138 -10.62 11.49 0.26
CA PRO A 138 -11.02 10.28 0.97
C PRO A 138 -12.48 9.89 0.78
N ASP A 139 -13.30 10.69 0.08
CA ASP A 139 -14.67 10.33 -0.30
C ASP A 139 -14.74 9.44 -1.55
N LYS A 140 -13.68 9.44 -2.37
CA LYS A 140 -13.57 8.57 -3.55
C LYS A 140 -12.82 7.29 -3.20
N GLU A 141 -13.40 6.17 -3.60
CA GLU A 141 -12.85 4.85 -3.33
C GLU A 141 -11.46 4.61 -3.96
N ASP A 142 -11.25 5.10 -5.19
CA ASP A 142 -10.01 4.91 -5.97
C ASP A 142 -9.12 6.17 -5.96
N SER A 143 -9.19 6.93 -4.87
CA SER A 143 -8.39 8.13 -4.68
C SER A 143 -6.90 7.82 -4.57
N LYS A 144 -6.07 8.76 -5.03
CA LYS A 144 -4.62 8.63 -5.02
C LYS A 144 -4.06 8.85 -3.61
N TRP A 145 -3.01 8.11 -3.29
CA TRP A 145 -2.30 8.11 -2.02
C TRP A 145 -0.89 8.67 -2.14
#